data_AF-A0A809Z6F1-F1
#
_entry.id   AF-A0A809Z6F1-F1
#
_cell.length_a   1.000
_cell.length_b   1.000
_cell.length_c   1.000
_cell.angle_alpha   90.00
_cell.angle_beta   90.00
_cell.angle_gamma   90.00
#
_symmetry.space_group_name_H-M   'P 1'
#
loop_
_entity.id
_entity.type
_entity.pdbx_description
1 polymer ?
#
loop_
_entity_poly.entity_id
_entity_poly.type
_entity_poly.pdbx_seq_one_letter_code
_entity_poly.pdbx_strand_id
1 'polypeptide(L)'
;MLIVTVELVPGGTGPRKTIGSLRIANASDLADVSDYAVFAMEAANPLAGTPARTAEATLQAHDRHQSVWMILEAVAKAVEGADWVDL
;
A
#
# COMPACT_ATOMS: atom_id res chain seq x y z
N MET A 1 -4.03 3.39 -10.43
CA MET A 1 -3.08 4.51 -10.61
C MET A 1 -1.65 4.15 -10.22
N LEU A 2 -1.39 3.58 -9.05
CA LEU A 2 -0.02 3.39 -8.54
C LEU A 2 0.20 1.96 -8.02
N ILE A 3 1.41 1.45 -8.22
CA ILE A 3 1.87 0.19 -7.60
C ILE A 3 3.12 0.53 -6.79
N VAL A 4 3.11 0.18 -5.51
CA VAL A 4 4.28 0.29 -4.63
C VAL A 4 4.72 -1.11 -4.26
N THR A 5 6.02 -1.37 -4.38
CA THR A 5 6.64 -2.60 -3.91
C THR A 5 7.63 -2.23 -2.81
N VAL A 6 7.52 -2.87 -1.65
CA VAL A 6 8.46 -2.71 -0.55
C VAL A 6 9.42 -3.89 -0.58
N GLU A 7 10.69 -3.61 -0.83
CA GLU A 7 11.75 -4.61 -0.91
C GLU A 7 12.76 -4.42 0.21
N LEU A 8 13.10 -5.51 0.91
CA LEU A 8 14.29 -5.57 1.72
C LEU A 8 15.49 -5.79 0.80
N VAL A 9 16.47 -4.87 0.85
CA VAL A 9 17.71 -4.95 0.08
C VAL A 9 18.90 -4.84 1.04
N PRO A 10 19.47 -5.96 1.50
CA PRO A 10 20.57 -5.95 2.45
C PRO A 10 21.76 -5.14 1.91
N GLY A 11 22.22 -4.15 2.68
CA GLY A 11 23.33 -3.27 2.29
C GLY A 11 23.07 -2.43 1.03
N GLY A 12 21.82 -2.34 0.55
CA GLY A 12 21.43 -1.59 -0.65
C GLY A 12 21.79 -2.26 -1.99
N THR A 13 22.54 -3.35 -1.99
CA THR A 13 22.97 -4.06 -3.21
C THR A 13 22.79 -5.58 -3.14
N GLY A 14 22.39 -6.12 -1.99
CA GLY A 14 22.18 -7.55 -1.78
C GLY A 14 20.93 -8.11 -2.47
N PRO A 15 20.66 -9.42 -2.28
CA PRO A 15 19.50 -10.08 -2.84
C PRO A 15 18.21 -9.41 -2.32
N ARG A 16 17.32 -9.06 -3.25
CA ARG A 16 16.07 -8.37 -2.94
C ARG A 16 15.02 -9.37 -2.48
N LYS A 17 14.29 -9.00 -1.44
CA LYS A 17 13.11 -9.75 -0.99
C LYS A 17 11.95 -8.79 -0.86
N THR A 18 10.89 -9.00 -1.65
CA THR A 18 9.63 -8.28 -1.47
C THR A 18 9.02 -8.67 -0.13
N ILE A 19 8.72 -7.66 0.69
CA ILE A 19 8.09 -7.83 2.01
C ILE A 19 6.69 -7.23 2.08
N GLY A 20 6.31 -6.44 1.08
CA GLY A 20 4.94 -5.96 0.94
C GLY A 20 4.70 -5.27 -0.39
N SER A 21 3.44 -4.99 -0.67
CA SER A 21 3.03 -4.23 -1.85
C SER A 21 1.72 -3.50 -1.63
N LEU A 22 1.54 -2.37 -2.31
CA LEU A 22 0.27 -1.66 -2.43
C LEU A 22 -0.11 -1.57 -3.91
N ARG A 23 -1.37 -1.87 -4.21
CA ARG A 23 -2.00 -1.56 -5.50
C ARG A 23 -3.09 -0.52 -5.25
N ILE A 24 -2.89 0.69 -5.76
CA ILE A 24 -3.78 1.82 -5.57
C ILE A 24 -4.48 2.08 -6.90
N ALA A 25 -5.73 1.62 -7.02
CA ALA A 25 -6.57 1.78 -8.20
C ALA A 25 -7.43 3.03 -8.07
N ASN A 26 -7.71 3.70 -9.19
CA ASN A 26 -8.72 4.77 -9.18
C ASN A 26 -10.08 4.11 -9.08
N ALA A 27 -10.93 4.60 -8.17
CA ALA A 27 -12.31 4.16 -8.04
C ALA A 27 -13.29 5.12 -8.72
N SER A 28 -12.87 6.36 -9.03
CA SER A 28 -13.68 7.38 -9.71
C SER A 28 -12.99 7.95 -10.97
N ASP A 29 -13.68 8.84 -11.69
CA ASP A 29 -13.39 9.35 -13.05
C ASP A 29 -12.15 10.25 -13.19
N LEU A 30 -11.14 10.13 -12.32
CA LEU A 30 -9.89 10.89 -12.43
C LEU A 30 -10.11 12.41 -12.49
N ALA A 31 -11.05 12.93 -11.71
CA ALA A 31 -11.20 14.37 -11.49
C ALA A 31 -10.07 14.89 -10.59
N ASP A 32 -9.98 16.21 -10.38
CA ASP A 32 -8.97 16.84 -9.50
C ASP A 32 -8.98 16.24 -8.09
N VAL A 33 -10.16 15.82 -7.64
CA VAL A 33 -10.37 15.05 -6.41
C VAL A 33 -10.87 13.67 -6.80
N SER A 34 -10.27 12.61 -6.28
CA SER A 34 -10.63 11.24 -6.66
C SER A 34 -10.62 10.27 -5.47
N ASP A 35 -11.40 9.20 -5.62
CA ASP A 35 -11.43 8.08 -4.68
C ASP A 35 -10.53 6.97 -5.20
N TYR A 36 -9.95 6.20 -4.27
CA TYR A 36 -9.00 5.15 -4.58
C TYR A 36 -9.32 3.87 -3.81
N ALA A 37 -9.36 2.75 -4.54
CA ALA A 37 -9.36 1.42 -3.96
C ALA A 37 -7.91 0.96 -3.75
N VAL A 38 -7.62 0.42 -2.59
CA VAL A 38 -6.29 -0.02 -2.20
C VAL A 38 -6.33 -1.49 -1.86
N PHE A 39 -5.43 -2.26 -2.47
CA PHE A 39 -5.12 -3.62 -2.07
C PHE A 39 -3.70 -3.66 -1.51
N ALA A 40 -3.57 -4.05 -0.25
CA ALA A 40 -2.30 -4.20 0.46
C ALA A 40 -1.97 -5.68 0.66
N MET A 41 -0.69 -6.02 0.55
CA MET A 41 -0.17 -7.34 0.87
C MET A 41 1.08 -7.17 1.72
N GLU A 42 1.18 -7.96 2.77
CA GLU A 42 2.40 -8.14 3.56
C GLU A 42 2.85 -9.59 3.45
N ALA A 43 4.14 -9.78 3.20
CA ALA A 43 4.74 -11.09 3.30
C ALA A 43 4.84 -11.51 4.78
N ALA A 44 4.93 -12.82 5.01
CA ALA A 44 5.15 -13.33 6.36
C ALA A 44 6.40 -12.69 6.99
N ASN A 45 6.26 -12.25 8.24
CA ASN A 45 7.34 -11.70 9.05
C ASN A 45 7.62 -12.60 10.26
N PRO A 46 8.60 -13.51 10.16
CA PRO A 46 8.96 -14.41 11.26
C PRO A 46 9.45 -13.69 12.52
N LEU A 47 9.99 -12.47 12.39
CA LEU A 47 10.50 -11.70 13.53
C LEU A 47 9.36 -11.12 14.38
N ALA A 48 8.24 -10.78 13.74
CA ALA A 48 7.03 -10.30 14.41
C ALA A 48 6.02 -11.43 14.69
N GLY A 49 6.29 -12.66 14.21
CA GLY A 49 5.36 -13.78 14.32
C GLY A 49 4.09 -13.61 13.49
N THR A 50 4.10 -12.77 12.46
CA THR A 50 2.91 -12.51 11.63
C THR A 50 2.95 -13.33 10.33
N PRO A 51 1.85 -13.98 9.93
CA PRO A 51 1.77 -14.68 8.65
C PRO A 51 1.73 -13.68 7.49
N ALA A 52 1.75 -14.21 6.26
CA ALA A 52 1.42 -13.39 5.12
C ALA A 52 -0.05 -13.00 5.21
N ARG A 53 -0.36 -11.76 4.86
CA ARG A 53 -1.71 -11.21 5.03
C ARG A 53 -2.00 -10.15 3.98
N THR A 54 -3.28 -9.91 3.75
CA THR A 54 -3.78 -8.89 2.82
C THR A 54 -4.81 -8.01 3.50
N ALA A 55 -4.94 -6.78 3.02
CA ALA A 55 -6.01 -5.89 3.44
C ALA A 55 -6.53 -5.10 2.25
N GLU A 56 -7.81 -4.74 2.31
CA GLU A 56 -8.44 -3.81 1.40
C GLU A 56 -8.80 -2.53 2.14
N ALA A 57 -8.57 -1.40 1.49
CA ALA A 57 -8.90 -0.08 2.03
C ALA A 57 -9.43 0.84 0.93
N THR A 58 -10.15 1.87 1.33
CA THR A 58 -10.59 2.95 0.42
C THR A 58 -10.05 4.27 0.93
N LEU A 59 -9.44 5.05 0.03
CA LEU A 59 -9.10 6.44 0.28
C LEU A 59 -10.12 7.31 -0.45
N GLN A 60 -10.82 8.18 0.28
CA GLN A 60 -11.84 9.06 -0.29
C GLN A 60 -11.33 10.48 -0.48
N ALA A 61 -11.85 11.13 -1.52
CA ALA A 61 -11.71 12.55 -1.80
C ALA A 61 -10.25 13.07 -1.75
N HIS A 62 -9.31 12.32 -2.33
CA HIS A 62 -7.92 12.75 -2.37
C HIS A 62 -7.69 13.76 -3.50
N ASP A 63 -7.18 14.93 -3.13
CA ASP A 63 -6.78 15.99 -4.05
C ASP A 63 -5.46 15.64 -4.76
N ARG A 64 -5.51 15.62 -6.08
CA ARG A 64 -4.41 15.19 -6.96
C ARG A 64 -3.43 16.30 -7.31
N HIS A 65 -3.68 17.54 -6.91
CA HIS A 65 -2.74 18.66 -7.06
C HIS A 65 -1.66 18.68 -5.97
N GLN A 66 -1.34 17.51 -5.44
CA GLN A 66 -0.37 17.31 -4.37
C GLN A 66 0.77 16.40 -4.83
N SER A 67 1.82 16.31 -4.02
CA SER A 67 2.90 15.37 -4.28
C SER A 67 2.37 13.93 -4.31
N VAL A 68 2.92 13.10 -5.20
CA VAL A 68 2.62 11.65 -5.24
C VAL A 68 2.94 10.94 -3.93
N TRP A 69 3.79 11.53 -3.08
CA TRP A 69 4.06 10.98 -1.75
C TRP A 69 2.90 11.19 -0.76
N MET A 70 2.06 12.23 -0.98
CA MET A 70 0.89 12.49 -0.13
C MET A 70 -0.18 11.40 -0.27
N ILE A 71 -0.40 10.88 -1.50
CA ILE A 71 -1.29 9.73 -1.67
C ILE A 71 -0.73 8.49 -0.97
N LEU A 72 0.59 8.29 -0.98
CA LEU A 72 1.21 7.15 -0.27
C LEU A 72 1.06 7.26 1.24
N GLU A 73 1.27 8.45 1.81
CA GLU A 73 1.05 8.69 3.24
C GLU A 73 -0.41 8.43 3.63
N ALA A 74 -1.36 8.97 2.85
CA ALA A 74 -2.79 8.78 3.11
C ALA A 74 -3.21 7.31 2.99
N VAL A 75 -2.70 6.61 1.98
CA VAL A 75 -2.95 5.18 1.79
C VAL A 75 -2.35 4.35 2.93
N ALA A 76 -1.12 4.66 3.38
CA ALA A 76 -0.50 3.94 4.49
C ALA A 76 -1.35 4.05 5.77
N LYS A 77 -1.87 5.24 6.08
CA LYS A 77 -2.80 5.45 7.21
C LYS A 77 -4.10 4.67 7.05
N ALA A 78 -4.68 4.66 5.85
CA ALA A 78 -5.91 3.91 5.59
C ALA A 78 -5.72 2.40 5.76
N VAL A 79 -4.57 1.88 5.32
CA VAL A 79 -4.21 0.45 5.43
C VAL A 79 -3.87 0.03 6.87
N GLU A 80 -3.30 0.92 7.68
CA GLU A 80 -3.04 0.65 9.10
C GLU A 80 -4.32 0.35 9.89
N GLY A 81 -5.43 1.03 9.56
CA GLY A 81 -6.74 0.82 10.16
C GLY A 81 -7.63 -0.21 9.46
N ALA A 82 -7.13 -0.89 8.41
CA ALA A 82 -7.90 -1.84 7.63
C ALA A 82 -8.01 -3.21 8.33
N ASP A 83 -9.01 -3.99 7.90
CA ASP A 83 -9.15 -5.37 8.34
C ASP A 83 -8.15 -6.25 7.57
N TRP A 84 -7.25 -6.88 8.32
CA TRP A 84 -6.19 -7.72 7.75
C TRP A 84 -6.60 -9.18 7.83
N VAL A 85 -6.52 -9.86 6.70
CA VAL A 85 -6.85 -11.27 6.56
C VAL A 85 -5.58 -12.05 6.27
N ASP A 86 -5.31 -13.07 7.09
CA ASP A 86 -4.21 -14.00 6.89
C ASP A 86 -4.43 -14.86 5.62
N LEU A 87 -3.34 -15.15 4.91
CA LEU A 87 -3.33 -15.95 3.68
C LEU A 87 -3.09 -17.45 3.93
#